data_AF-A0A945FH14-F1
#
_entry.id   AF-A0A945FH14-F1
#
_cell.length_a   1.000
_cell.length_b   1.000
_cell.length_c   1.000
_cell.angle_alpha   90.00
_cell.angle_beta   90.00
_cell.angle_gamma   90.00
#
_symmetry.space_group_name_H-M   'P 1'
#
loop_
_entity.id
_entity.type
_entity.pdbx_description
1 polymer ?
#
loop_
_entity_poly.entity_id
_entity_poly.type
_entity_poly.pdbx_seq_one_letter_code
_entity_poly.pdbx_strand_id
1 'polypeptide(L)' 'MFDDQMWVMDGYYQEGGNRNDVWYSADGVTWTEVPNTPWAPRHAASVFVYDNALWMVAGNNMFPDVWKLGRV' A
#
# COMPACT_ATOMS: atom_id res chain seq x y z
N MET A 1 2.44 5.09 -10.31
CA MET A 1 3.17 4.07 -11.08
C MET A 1 4.49 3.81 -10.41
N PHE A 2 4.84 2.53 -10.20
CA PHE A 2 6.15 2.08 -9.72
C PHE A 2 6.43 0.71 -10.34
N ASP A 3 7.63 0.54 -10.92
CA ASP A 3 8.03 -0.64 -11.70
C ASP A 3 6.99 -1.05 -12.76
N ASP A 4 6.64 -0.09 -13.63
CA ASP A 4 5.63 -0.24 -14.70
C ASP A 4 4.26 -0.77 -14.25
N GLN A 5 3.96 -0.66 -12.95
CA GLN A 5 2.71 -1.12 -12.36
C GLN A 5 1.95 0.00 -11.65
N MET A 6 0.63 -0.10 -11.69
CA MET A 6 -0.30 0.60 -10.80
C MET A 6 -0.35 -0.13 -9.46
N TRP A 7 -0.54 0.64 -8.40
CA TRP A 7 -0.55 0.15 -7.03
C TRP A 7 -1.74 0.74 -6.28
N VAL A 8 -2.42 -0.12 -5.53
CA VAL A 8 -3.43 0.26 -4.54
C VAL A 8 -2.96 -0.33 -3.22
N MET A 9 -2.89 0.50 -2.19
CA MET A 9 -2.41 0.09 -0.87
C MET A 9 -3.26 0.76 0.18
N ASP A 10 -3.51 0.03 1.27
CA ASP A 10 -4.33 0.48 2.38
C ASP A 10 -5.75 0.84 1.91
N GLY A 11 -6.57 1.36 2.83
CA GLY A 11 -7.87 1.89 2.45
C GLY A 11 -8.92 1.68 3.52
N TYR A 12 -10.12 2.16 3.22
CA TYR A 12 -11.27 2.03 4.09
C TYR A 12 -12.46 1.59 3.27
N TYR A 13 -13.18 0.59 3.78
CA TYR A 13 -14.49 0.23 3.27
C TYR A 13 -15.46 0.10 4.45
N GLN A 14 -16.71 0.48 4.24
CA GLN A 14 -17.66 0.74 5.32
C GLN A 14 -17.89 -0.47 6.25
N GLU A 15 -17.91 -1.69 5.73
CA GLU A 15 -18.31 -2.88 6.48
C GLU A 15 -17.17 -3.58 7.24
N GLY A 16 -15.90 -3.34 6.89
CA GLY A 16 -14.78 -3.92 7.64
C GLY A 16 -13.61 -2.99 7.87
N GLY A 17 -13.85 -1.70 7.69
CA GLY A 17 -12.97 -0.64 8.15
C GLY A 17 -11.67 -0.55 7.37
N ASN A 18 -10.60 -0.29 8.11
CA ASN A 18 -9.27 -0.13 7.58
C ASN A 18 -8.76 -1.42 6.93
N ARG A 19 -7.91 -1.27 5.91
CA ARG A 19 -7.19 -2.38 5.27
C ARG A 19 -5.69 -2.17 5.33
N ASN A 20 -4.95 -3.26 5.15
CA ASN A 20 -3.51 -3.27 4.92
C ASN A 20 -3.15 -4.07 3.66
N ASP A 21 -4.14 -4.46 2.85
CA ASP A 21 -3.90 -5.17 1.62
C ASP A 21 -3.21 -4.26 0.60
N VAL A 22 -2.42 -4.90 -0.26
CA VAL A 22 -1.64 -4.23 -1.30
C VAL A 22 -1.86 -4.98 -2.59
N TRP A 23 -2.26 -4.27 -3.61
CA TRP A 23 -2.58 -4.82 -4.93
C TRP A 23 -1.81 -4.08 -6.00
N TYR A 24 -1.36 -4.80 -7.01
CA TYR A 24 -0.72 -4.21 -8.18
C TYR A 24 -1.27 -4.76 -9.48
N SER A 25 -1.14 -3.96 -10.54
CA SER A 25 -1.59 -4.30 -11.88
C SER A 25 -0.77 -3.60 -12.95
N ALA A 26 -0.51 -4.29 -14.07
CA ALA A 26 0.12 -3.69 -15.24
C ALA A 26 -0.92 -3.09 -16.22
N ASP A 27 -2.17 -3.53 -16.17
CA ASP A 27 -3.22 -3.20 -17.15
C ASP A 27 -4.45 -2.51 -16.52
N GLY A 28 -4.57 -2.50 -15.19
CA GLY A 28 -5.69 -1.95 -14.44
C GLY A 28 -6.93 -2.84 -14.41
N VAL A 29 -6.86 -4.01 -15.04
CA VAL A 29 -7.96 -4.97 -15.15
C VAL A 29 -7.66 -6.20 -14.30
N THR A 30 -6.45 -6.73 -14.40
CA THR A 30 -6.00 -7.90 -13.64
C THR A 30 -5.14 -7.44 -12.48
N TRP A 31 -5.57 -7.78 -11.25
CA TRP A 31 -4.89 -7.36 -10.03
C TRP A 31 -4.30 -8.56 -9.29
N THR A 32 -3.08 -8.41 -8.81
CA THR A 32 -2.39 -9.40 -7.97
C THR A 32 -2.15 -8.81 -6.58
N GLU A 33 -2.53 -9.55 -5.55
CA GLU A 33 -2.31 -9.16 -4.15
C GLU A 33 -0.87 -9.48 -3.72
N VAL A 34 -0.26 -8.58 -2.96
CA VAL A 34 0.96 -8.86 -2.20
C VAL A 34 0.56 -9.48 -0.86
N PRO A 35 0.94 -10.75 -0.59
CA PRO A 35 0.52 -11.42 0.63
C PRO A 35 1.31 -10.92 1.85
N ASN A 36 0.70 -11.06 3.04
CA ASN A 36 1.35 -10.90 4.34
C ASN A 36 1.99 -9.52 4.59
N THR A 37 1.28 -8.44 4.29
CA THR A 37 1.74 -7.08 4.61
C THR A 37 1.92 -6.89 6.13
N PRO A 38 3.08 -6.38 6.60
CA PRO A 38 3.48 -6.48 8.01
C PRO A 38 2.87 -5.38 8.91
N TRP A 39 2.16 -4.41 8.35
CA TRP A 39 1.64 -3.28 9.11
C TRP A 39 0.17 -3.43 9.49
N ALA A 40 -0.20 -2.76 10.59
CA ALA A 40 -1.59 -2.69 11.01
C ALA A 40 -2.46 -1.95 9.97
N PRO A 41 -3.72 -2.39 9.76
CA PRO A 41 -4.65 -1.74 8.84
C PRO A 41 -4.80 -0.23 9.06
N ARG A 42 -4.79 0.53 7.96
CA ARG A 42 -4.91 2.00 7.95
C ARG A 42 -5.62 2.51 6.70
N HIS A 43 -6.01 3.78 6.73
CA HIS A 43 -6.37 4.54 5.54
C HIS A 43 -5.81 5.97 5.65
N ALA A 44 -5.89 6.73 4.56
CA ALA A 44 -5.32 8.07 4.44
C ALA A 44 -3.80 8.11 4.73
N ALA A 45 -3.10 7.02 4.45
CA ALA A 45 -1.64 7.00 4.46
C ALA A 45 -1.09 7.84 3.29
N SER A 46 0.08 8.44 3.48
CA SER A 46 0.82 9.07 2.39
C SER A 46 1.62 8.00 1.66
N VAL A 47 1.37 7.84 0.37
CA VAL A 47 2.06 6.86 -0.49
C VAL A 47 2.82 7.59 -1.60
N PHE A 48 4.12 7.32 -1.74
CA PHE A 48 4.97 7.98 -2.73
C PHE A 48 6.15 7.11 -3.14
N VAL A 49 6.71 7.37 -4.33
CA VAL A 49 7.92 6.72 -4.82
C VAL A 49 9.13 7.57 -4.48
N TYR A 50 10.13 6.96 -3.85
CA TYR A 50 11.41 7.60 -3.54
C TYR A 50 12.49 6.52 -3.40
N ASP A 51 13.70 6.80 -3.88
CA ASP A 51 14.86 5.89 -3.75
C ASP A 51 14.58 4.44 -4.18
N ASN A 52 14.04 4.30 -5.40
CA ASN A 52 13.66 3.02 -6.00
C ASN A 52 12.76 2.13 -5.13
N ALA A 53 11.89 2.76 -4.32
CA ALA A 53 10.95 2.06 -3.47
C ALA A 53 9.61 2.82 -3.41
N LEU A 54 8.54 2.05 -3.16
CA LEU A 54 7.22 2.59 -2.84
C LEU A 54 7.11 2.71 -1.32
N TRP A 55 6.93 3.94 -0.83
CA TRP A 55 6.87 4.26 0.59
C TRP A 55 5.42 4.43 1.05
N MET A 56 5.13 3.98 2.26
CA MET A 56 3.92 4.25 3.01
C MET A 56 4.30 4.92 4.33
N VAL A 57 3.72 6.10 4.57
CA VAL A 57 3.98 6.91 5.76
C VAL A 57 2.66 7.30 6.43
N ALA A 58 2.62 7.14 7.75
CA ALA A 58 1.51 7.52 8.61
C ALA A 58 0.18 6.84 8.21
N GLY A 59 -0.94 7.55 8.37
CA GLY A 59 -2.30 7.05 8.23
C GLY A 59 -3.13 7.29 9.49
N ASN A 60 -4.40 6.92 9.45
CA ASN A 60 -5.35 7.19 10.54
C ASN A 60 -5.09 6.40 11.83
N ASN A 61 -4.25 5.36 11.79
CA ASN A 61 -3.95 4.54 12.97
C ASN A 61 -2.87 5.16 13.88
N MET A 62 -2.25 6.28 13.47
CA MET A 62 -1.30 7.09 14.26
C MET A 62 -0.13 6.28 14.84
N PHE A 63 0.26 5.15 14.24
CA PHE A 63 1.46 4.43 14.65
C PHE A 63 2.72 5.16 14.18
N PRO A 64 3.81 5.16 14.99
CA PRO A 64 5.07 5.76 14.61
C PRO A 64 5.91 4.81 13.74
N ASP A 65 5.31 4.32 12.65
CA ASP A 65 5.93 3.39 11.70
C ASP A 65 5.95 3.94 10.28
N VAL A 66 6.95 3.48 9.51
CA VAL A 66 7.13 3.78 8.10
C VAL A 66 7.53 2.50 7.40
N TRP A 67 6.89 2.21 6.28
CA TRP A 67 7.14 0.99 5.51
C TRP A 67 7.53 1.33 4.09
N LYS A 68 8.40 0.50 3.51
CA LYS A 68 8.74 0.58 2.10
C LYS A 68 8.66 -0.80 1.44
N LEU A 69 8.15 -0.82 0.22
CA LEU A 69 8.28 -1.95 -0.69
C LEU A 69 9.43 -1.66 -1.64
N GLY A 70 10.50 -2.44 -1.51
CA GLY A 70 11.62 -2.45 -2.45
C GLY A 70 11.50 -3.65 -3.40
N ARG A 71 12.00 -3.49 -4.63
CA ARG A 71 12.23 -4.61 -5.54
C ARG A 71 13.73 -4.93 -5.58
N VAL A 72 14.02 -6.22 -5.64
CA VAL A 72 15.39 -6.76 -5.75
C VAL A 72 15.76 -6.90 -7.22
#